data_AF-A0A0M5L6M9-F1
#
_entry.id   AF-A0A0M5L6M9-F1
#
_cell.length_a   1.000
_cell.length_b   1.000
_cell.length_c   1.000
_cell.angle_alpha   90.00
_cell.angle_beta   90.00
_cell.angle_gamma   90.00
#
_symmetry.space_group_name_H-M   'P 1'
#
loop_
_entity.id
_entity.type
_entity.pdbx_description
1 polymer ?
#
loop_
_entity_poly.entity_id
_entity_poly.type
_entity_poly.pdbx_seq_one_letter_code
_entity_poly.pdbx_strand_id
1 'polypeptide(L)' 'MDLNHQYAQHQRALMGADCAANDDDRLAKLAKASHIAGRISKFQHGLGAAAACAWSKAQFANPATLTKGSKAAH' A
#
# COMPACT_ATOMS: atom_id res chain seq x y z
N MET A 1 -3.17 -6.03 -5.59
CA MET A 1 -3.89 -4.75 -5.74
C MET A 1 -2.97 -3.79 -6.46
N ASP A 2 -3.47 -3.04 -7.44
CA ASP A 2 -2.71 -1.94 -8.05
C ASP A 2 -2.89 -0.68 -7.20
N LEU A 3 -1.80 -0.25 -6.55
CA LEU A 3 -1.81 0.88 -5.63
C LEU A 3 -1.98 2.21 -6.36
N ASN A 4 -1.38 2.36 -7.54
CA ASN A 4 -1.45 3.60 -8.31
C ASN A 4 -2.87 3.84 -8.84
N HIS A 5 -3.51 2.79 -9.35
CA HIS A 5 -4.90 2.86 -9.75
C HIS A 5 -5.84 3.23 -8.60
N GLN A 6 -5.58 2.72 -7.40
CA GLN A 6 -6.38 3.02 -6.21
C GLN A 6 -6.20 4.47 -5.75
N TYR A 7 -4.97 5.00 -5.77
CA TYR A 7 -4.73 6.42 -5.52
C TYR A 7 -5.41 7.32 -6.55
N ALA A 8 -5.33 6.97 -7.84
CA ALA A 8 -6.01 7.70 -8.89
C ALA A 8 -7.54 7.73 -8.71
N GLN A 9 -8.15 6.59 -8.33
CA GLN A 9 -9.57 6.54 -8.01
C GLN A 9 -9.93 7.37 -6.77
N HIS A 10 -9.09 7.33 -5.73
CA HIS A 10 -9.28 8.12 -4.52
C HIS A 10 -9.26 9.62 -4.82
N GLN A 11 -8.25 10.10 -5.56
CA GLN A 11 -8.15 11.49 -5.99
C GLN A 11 -9.34 11.91 -6.86
N ARG A 12 -9.77 11.07 -7.81
CA ARG A 12 -10.98 11.32 -8.61
C ARG A 12 -12.24 11.43 -7.76
N ALA A 13 -12.37 10.62 -6.72
CA ALA A 13 -13.51 10.69 -5.81
C ALA A 13 -13.51 12.00 -4.99
N LEU A 14 -12.33 12.44 -4.52
CA LEU A 14 -12.19 13.73 -3.82
C LEU A 14 -12.50 14.93 -4.74
N MET A 15 -11.91 14.98 -5.93
CA MET A 15 -12.21 16.03 -6.90
C MET A 15 -13.69 16.03 -7.30
N GLY A 16 -14.29 14.85 -7.44
CA GLY A 16 -15.72 14.73 -7.72
C GLY A 16 -16.63 15.13 -6.55
N ALA A 17 -16.15 15.09 -5.31
CA ALA A 17 -16.88 15.60 -4.15
C ALA A 17 -16.82 17.12 -4.09
N ASP A 18 -15.67 17.71 -4.42
CA ASP A 18 -15.46 19.16 -4.47
C ASP A 18 -16.35 19.83 -5.52
N CYS A 19 -16.52 19.18 -6.68
CA CYS A 19 -17.38 19.66 -7.76
C CYS A 19 -18.84 19.17 -7.68
N ALA A 20 -19.29 18.59 -6.55
CA ALA A 20 -20.63 18.03 -6.46
C ALA A 20 -21.72 19.11 -6.49
N ALA A 21 -22.81 18.84 -7.21
CA ALA A 21 -23.92 19.79 -7.37
C ALA A 21 -24.84 19.86 -6.14
N ASN A 22 -24.80 18.86 -5.27
CA ASN A 22 -25.60 18.78 -4.05
C ASN A 22 -24.88 17.97 -2.96
N ASP A 23 -25.40 18.05 -1.74
CA ASP A 23 -24.79 17.41 -0.58
C ASP A 23 -24.86 15.88 -0.61
N ASP A 24 -25.90 15.28 -1.17
CA ASP A 24 -26.04 13.82 -1.25
C ASP A 24 -24.97 13.23 -2.19
N ASP A 25 -24.76 13.86 -3.35
CA ASP A 25 -23.70 13.51 -4.30
C ASP A 25 -22.32 13.72 -3.68
N ARG A 26 -22.13 14.82 -2.94
CA ARG A 26 -20.88 15.09 -2.21
C ARG A 26 -20.59 13.99 -1.20
N LEU A 27 -21.59 13.61 -0.39
CA LEU A 27 -21.48 12.56 0.62
C LEU A 27 -21.19 11.20 -0.01
N ALA A 28 -21.86 10.86 -1.12
CA ALA A 28 -21.60 9.60 -1.84
C ALA A 28 -20.16 9.54 -2.37
N LYS A 29 -19.63 10.64 -2.89
CA LYS A 29 -18.24 10.73 -3.37
C LYS A 29 -17.22 10.64 -2.24
N LEU A 30 -17.50 11.28 -1.10
CA LEU A 30 -16.66 11.18 0.11
C LEU A 30 -16.68 9.77 0.70
N ALA A 31 -17.84 9.11 0.74
CA ALA A 31 -17.95 7.72 1.17
C ALA A 31 -17.11 6.79 0.27
N LYS A 32 -17.16 7.01 -1.04
CA LYS A 32 -16.30 6.29 -2.00
C LYS A 32 -14.82 6.56 -1.74
N ALA A 33 -14.42 7.81 -1.53
CA ALA A 33 -13.04 8.18 -1.23
C ALA A 33 -12.53 7.50 0.06
N SER A 34 -13.34 7.53 1.13
CA SER A 34 -13.06 6.90 2.41
C SER A 34 -12.89 5.38 2.28
N HIS A 35 -13.78 4.72 1.54
CA HIS A 35 -13.67 3.29 1.27
C HIS A 35 -12.34 2.92 0.57
N ILE A 36 -11.93 3.71 -0.42
CA ILE A 36 -10.65 3.48 -1.12
C ILE A 36 -9.46 3.70 -0.18
N ALA A 37 -9.50 4.75 0.65
CA ALA A 37 -8.45 5.01 1.64
C ALA A 37 -8.31 3.85 2.64
N GLY A 38 -9.42 3.28 3.10
CA GLY A 38 -9.42 2.09 3.96
C GLY A 38 -8.77 0.88 3.30
N ARG A 39 -9.03 0.65 2.01
CA ARG A 39 -8.39 -0.43 1.24
C ARG A 39 -6.88 -0.23 1.10
N ILE A 40 -6.44 1.00 0.83
CA ILE A 40 -5.02 1.36 0.75
C ILE A 40 -4.34 1.13 2.10
N SER A 41 -4.92 1.65 3.18
CA SER A 41 -4.38 1.49 4.53
C SER A 41 -4.22 0.02 4.92
N LYS A 42 -5.25 -0.82 4.68
CA LYS A 42 -5.19 -2.26 4.98
C LYS A 42 -4.08 -2.96 4.18
N PHE A 43 -3.94 -2.62 2.90
CA PHE A 43 -2.91 -3.21 2.05
C PHE A 43 -1.50 -2.83 2.52
N GLN A 44 -1.27 -1.55 2.79
CA GLN A 44 0.02 -1.05 3.27
C GLN A 44 0.37 -1.60 4.65
N HIS A 45 -0.60 -1.71 5.57
CA HIS A 45 -0.40 -2.37 6.86
C HIS A 45 0.01 -3.85 6.68
N GLY A 46 -0.66 -4.58 5.79
CA GLY A 46 -0.30 -5.96 5.49
C GLY A 46 1.12 -6.09 4.93
N LEU A 47 1.49 -5.21 4.00
CA LEU A 47 2.84 -5.18 3.43
C LEU A 47 3.89 -4.82 4.49
N GLY A 48 3.62 -3.82 5.32
CA GLY A 48 4.51 -3.40 6.41
C GLY A 48 4.70 -4.49 7.47
N ALA A 49 3.62 -5.18 7.85
CA ALA A 49 3.69 -6.32 8.77
C ALA A 49 4.52 -7.48 8.19
N ALA A 50 4.33 -7.78 6.89
CA ALA A 50 5.13 -8.80 6.21
C ALA A 50 6.61 -8.41 6.12
N ALA A 51 6.90 -7.14 5.78
CA ALA A 51 8.26 -6.62 5.72
C ALA A 51 8.95 -6.65 7.10
N ALA A 52 8.27 -6.22 8.17
CA ALA A 52 8.79 -6.27 9.53
C ALA A 52 9.09 -7.72 9.97
N CYS A 53 8.21 -8.66 9.63
CA CYS A 53 8.45 -10.09 9.88
C CYS A 53 9.68 -10.61 9.11
N ALA A 54 9.83 -10.24 7.84
CA ALA A 54 10.98 -10.61 7.03
C ALA A 54 12.28 -10.02 7.60
N TRP A 55 12.27 -8.76 8.03
CA TRP A 55 13.42 -8.11 8.67
C TRP A 55 13.78 -8.77 10.00
N SER A 56 12.80 -9.08 10.85
CA SER A 56 13.05 -9.81 12.10
C SER A 56 13.71 -11.16 11.81
N LYS A 57 13.19 -11.93 10.84
CA LYS A 57 13.79 -13.21 10.42
C LYS A 57 15.19 -13.05 9.85
N ALA A 58 15.44 -12.00 9.06
CA ALA A 58 16.75 -11.72 8.48
C ALA A 58 17.82 -11.40 9.53
N GLN A 59 17.44 -10.78 10.65
CA GLN A 59 18.36 -10.49 11.76
C GLN A 59 18.84 -11.76 12.48
N PHE A 60 18.02 -12.82 12.48
CA PHE A 60 18.37 -14.12 13.07
C PHE A 60 18.84 -15.14 12.04
N ALA A 61 18.85 -14.79 10.74
CA ALA A 61 19.43 -15.63 9.70
C ALA A 61 20.95 -15.64 9.89
N ASN A 62 21.49 -16.80 10.27
CA ASN A 62 22.90 -16.99 10.59
C ASN A 62 23.82 -16.49 9.45
N PRO A 63 24.78 -15.58 9.70
CA PRO A 63 25.68 -15.05 8.66
C PRO A 63 26.52 -16.13 7.94
N ALA A 64 26.61 -17.34 8.49
CA ALA A 64 27.31 -18.47 7.87
C ALA A 64 26.74 -18.92 6.51
N THR A 65 25.52 -18.53 6.13
CA THR A 65 24.95 -18.84 4.80
C THR A 65 25.15 -17.74 3.76
N LEU A 66 25.60 -16.54 4.15
CA LEU A 66 25.80 -15.41 3.23
C LEU A 66 27.16 -15.44 2.50
N THR A 67 28.11 -16.26 2.95
CA THR A 67 29.47 -16.33 2.38
C THR A 67 29.65 -17.37 1.27
N LYS A 68 28.63 -18.18 0.95
CA LYS A 68 28.73 -19.22 -0.10
C LYS A 68 28.43 -18.77 -1.54
N GLY A 69 28.05 -17.50 -1.77
CA GLY A 69 27.59 -17.04 -3.08
C GLY A 69 28.51 -16.10 -3.88
N SER A 70 29.57 -15.55 -3.28
CA SER A 70 30.35 -14.45 -3.91
C SER A 70 31.69 -14.88 -4.49
N LYS A 71 31.83 -16.11 -4.98
CA LYS A 71 33.07 -16.55 -5.66
C LYS A 71 32.81 -17.42 -6.90
N ALA A 72 32.49 -16.75 -8.01
CA ALA A 72 32.80 -17.11 -9.40
C ALA A 72 32.27 -15.94 -10.26
N ALA A 73 33.00 -15.28 -11.15
CA ALA A 73 34.05 -15.76 -12.03
C ALA A 73 35.08 -14.64 -12.31
N HIS A 74 36.30 -15.06 -12.64
CA HIS A 74 37.37 -14.27 -13.24
C HIS A 74 37.56 -14.74 -14.69
#